data_AF-A0A251S6K0-F1
#
_entry.id   AF-A0A251S6K0-F1
#
_cell.length_a   1.000
_cell.length_b   1.000
_cell.length_c   1.000
_cell.angle_alpha   90.00
_cell.angle_beta   90.00
_cell.angle_gamma   90.00
#
_symmetry.space_group_name_H-M   'P 1'
#
loop_
_entity.id
_entity.type
_entity.pdbx_description
1 polymer ?
#
loop_
_entity_poly.entity_id
_entity_poly.type
_entity_poly.pdbx_seq_one_letter_code
_entity_poly.pdbx_strand_id
1 'polypeptide(L)'
;MKNAKGNPNNGGNNQKSSFLAPVNKNNRMMKKNRSRLGGGGLSLQAFANAKSKNDGYNPALIKKQREFYKNAKYVNKYKKSQKHPNQGQSSSQATKLIESTSENREAGERHSKKPKKAYRLEEIYKQKQEEEEKARREKEAIIKAKKEEKEKGEARRKAQKKNMLKRTRSGQPVMKYRIEHLLQTIQGSKNSQ
;
A
#
# COMPACT_ATOMS: atom_id res chain seq x y z
N MET A 1 -39.11 53.85 15.93
CA MET A 1 -38.10 54.71 15.26
C MET A 1 -37.03 53.81 14.68
N LYS A 2 -36.79 53.93 13.37
CA LYS A 2 -35.77 53.19 12.61
C LYS A 2 -34.41 53.83 12.89
N ASN A 3 -33.33 53.03 12.97
CA ASN A 3 -31.90 53.39 12.77
C ASN A 3 -31.08 52.09 12.93
N ALA A 4 -29.99 51.79 12.23
CA ALA A 4 -29.47 52.14 10.92
C ALA A 4 -28.42 51.05 10.61
N LYS A 5 -28.36 50.56 9.37
CA LYS A 5 -27.38 49.56 8.91
C LYS A 5 -26.02 50.24 8.70
N GLY A 6 -24.98 49.75 9.37
CA GLY A 6 -23.59 50.09 9.07
C GLY A 6 -22.94 48.99 8.23
N ASN A 7 -22.65 49.28 6.96
CA ASN A 7 -21.88 48.42 6.04
C ASN A 7 -20.37 48.68 6.25
N PRO A 8 -19.49 47.68 6.17
CA PRO A 8 -18.06 47.85 6.43
C PRO A 8 -17.35 48.50 5.24
N ASN A 9 -16.61 49.57 5.50
CA ASN A 9 -15.77 50.21 4.51
C ASN A 9 -14.46 49.44 4.28
N ASN A 10 -14.22 49.24 3.00
CA ASN A 10 -13.05 48.70 2.34
C ASN A 10 -11.85 49.64 2.53
N GLY A 11 -10.76 49.16 3.12
CA GLY A 11 -9.55 49.94 3.37
C GLY A 11 -8.32 49.10 3.03
N GLY A 12 -7.98 49.06 1.74
CA GLY A 12 -6.78 48.42 1.23
C GLY A 12 -5.52 49.14 1.70
N ASN A 13 -4.60 48.40 2.31
CA ASN A 13 -3.24 48.86 2.56
C ASN A 13 -2.25 47.96 1.81
N ASN A 14 -1.90 48.42 0.60
CA ASN A 14 -0.73 47.98 -0.16
C ASN A 14 0.52 48.62 0.46
N GLN A 15 1.25 47.87 1.29
CA GLN A 15 2.64 48.19 1.56
C GLN A 15 3.55 47.28 0.74
N LYS A 16 4.10 47.89 -0.33
CA LYS A 16 5.23 47.37 -1.11
C LYS A 16 6.47 47.41 -0.22
N SER A 17 6.94 46.25 0.22
CA SER A 17 8.34 46.10 0.68
C SER A 17 9.11 45.28 -0.35
N SER A 18 9.71 45.99 -1.30
CA SER A 18 10.73 45.48 -2.19
C SER A 18 12.03 45.27 -1.42
N PHE A 19 12.23 44.07 -0.88
CA PHE A 19 13.56 43.59 -0.52
C PHE A 19 13.82 42.28 -1.26
N LEU A 20 14.54 42.42 -2.37
CA LEU A 20 15.08 41.32 -3.16
C LEU A 20 16.18 40.64 -2.33
N ALA A 21 15.84 39.54 -1.67
CA ALA A 21 16.83 38.62 -1.13
C ALA A 21 17.60 37.96 -2.30
N PRO A 22 18.94 37.87 -2.25
CA PRO A 22 19.70 37.23 -3.32
C PRO A 22 19.35 35.73 -3.35
N VAL A 23 18.71 35.31 -4.44
CA VAL A 23 18.45 33.90 -4.74
C VAL A 23 19.78 33.19 -4.89
N ASN A 24 20.17 32.46 -3.86
CA ASN A 24 21.33 31.57 -3.88
C ASN A 24 21.06 30.45 -4.92
N LYS A 25 21.72 30.54 -6.09
CA LYS A 25 21.51 29.66 -7.26
C LYS A 25 22.11 28.26 -7.10
N ASN A 26 22.56 27.87 -5.91
CA ASN A 26 23.33 26.64 -5.71
C ASN A 26 22.49 25.41 -5.29
N ASN A 27 21.16 25.53 -5.20
CA ASN A 27 20.28 24.42 -4.77
C ASN A 27 19.47 23.74 -5.90
N ARG A 28 19.91 23.83 -7.16
CA ARG A 28 19.20 23.16 -8.28
C ARG A 28 19.45 21.65 -8.39
N MET A 29 20.47 21.10 -7.73
CA MET A 29 20.81 19.67 -7.86
C MET A 29 20.07 18.75 -6.87
N MET A 30 19.52 19.26 -5.76
CA MET A 30 18.86 18.41 -4.76
C MET A 30 17.37 18.12 -5.04
N LYS A 31 16.76 18.77 -6.05
CA LYS A 31 15.33 18.55 -6.38
C LYS A 31 15.05 17.28 -7.19
N LYS A 32 16.07 16.67 -7.82
CA LYS A 32 15.88 15.50 -8.69
C LYS A 32 15.71 14.16 -7.95
N ASN A 33 16.00 14.13 -6.65
CA ASN A 33 15.91 12.90 -5.84
C ASN A 33 14.64 12.79 -5.01
N ARG A 34 13.80 13.83 -4.93
CA ARG A 34 12.50 13.78 -4.20
C ARG A 34 11.39 13.08 -4.98
N SER A 35 11.53 12.90 -6.29
CA SER A 35 10.50 12.28 -7.14
C SER A 35 10.63 10.76 -7.26
N ARG A 36 11.65 10.14 -6.66
CA ARG A 36 11.95 8.69 -6.80
C ARG A 36 11.27 7.81 -5.73
N LEU A 37 10.68 8.44 -4.71
CA LEU A 37 9.70 7.83 -3.82
C LEU A 37 8.39 8.53 -4.16
N GLY A 38 7.38 7.77 -4.60
CA GLY A 38 6.10 8.27 -5.13
C GLY A 38 5.68 9.61 -4.52
N GLY A 39 5.62 10.63 -5.37
CA GLY A 39 5.51 12.03 -4.96
C GLY A 39 4.33 12.30 -4.03
N GLY A 40 4.59 13.19 -3.05
CA GLY A 40 3.57 13.88 -2.26
C GLY A 40 2.66 12.94 -1.48
N GLY A 41 3.16 12.38 -0.38
CA GLY A 41 2.30 11.74 0.62
C GLY A 41 1.16 12.68 1.02
N LEU A 42 -0.04 12.12 1.21
CA LEU A 42 -1.22 12.83 1.69
C LEU A 42 -0.84 13.73 2.88
N SER A 43 -1.27 14.99 2.86
CA SER A 43 -0.98 15.92 3.96
C SER A 43 -1.52 15.34 5.28
N LEU A 44 -0.92 15.72 6.42
CA LEU A 44 -1.41 15.31 7.74
C LEU A 44 -2.90 15.64 7.91
N GLN A 45 -3.33 16.77 7.34
CA GLN A 45 -4.73 17.17 7.28
C GLN A 45 -5.59 16.19 6.47
N ALA A 46 -5.10 15.64 5.35
CA ALA A 46 -5.80 14.62 4.59
C ALA A 46 -5.92 13.29 5.36
N PHE A 47 -4.89 12.89 6.12
CA PHE A 47 -4.95 11.73 7.01
C PHE A 47 -5.94 11.93 8.16
N ALA A 48 -5.92 13.10 8.81
CA ALA A 48 -6.85 13.45 9.87
C ALA A 48 -8.30 13.46 9.35
N ASN A 49 -8.53 14.07 8.18
CA ASN A 49 -9.84 14.14 7.54
C ASN A 49 -10.34 12.76 7.09
N ALA A 50 -9.47 11.85 6.64
CA ALA A 50 -9.86 10.49 6.28
C ALA A 50 -10.32 9.63 7.48
N LYS A 51 -9.98 10.05 8.71
CA LYS A 51 -10.41 9.39 9.94
C LYS A 51 -11.57 10.10 10.62
N SER A 52 -11.73 11.42 10.44
CA SER A 52 -12.75 12.23 11.10
C SER A 52 -14.04 12.38 10.29
N LYS A 53 -13.99 12.18 8.97
CA LYS A 53 -15.21 12.19 8.16
C LYS A 53 -15.94 10.87 8.31
N ASN A 54 -17.18 10.94 8.76
CA ASN A 54 -18.16 9.87 8.63
C ASN A 54 -18.57 9.80 7.14
N ASP A 55 -17.61 9.53 6.27
CA ASP A 55 -17.82 9.41 4.83
C ASP A 55 -18.74 8.22 4.65
N GLY A 56 -19.99 8.49 4.24
CA GLY A 56 -21.07 7.52 4.06
C GLY A 56 -20.65 6.41 3.11
N TYR A 57 -19.93 5.42 3.65
CA TYR A 57 -19.24 4.39 2.91
C TYR A 57 -20.28 3.49 2.25
N ASN A 58 -20.55 3.77 0.98
CA ASN A 58 -21.45 2.98 0.17
C ASN A 58 -20.62 2.12 -0.79
N PRO A 59 -20.43 0.81 -0.51
CA PRO A 59 -19.62 -0.06 -1.33
C PRO A 59 -20.16 -0.19 -2.76
N ALA A 60 -21.47 -0.02 -2.98
CA ALA A 60 -22.08 -0.11 -4.30
C ALA A 60 -21.67 1.08 -5.20
N LEU A 61 -21.64 2.30 -4.65
CA LEU A 61 -21.21 3.50 -5.39
C LEU A 61 -19.73 3.43 -5.74
N ILE A 62 -18.90 3.00 -4.79
CA ILE A 62 -17.45 2.82 -4.99
C ILE A 62 -17.19 1.76 -6.08
N LYS A 63 -17.92 0.63 -6.04
CA LYS A 63 -17.83 -0.41 -7.07
C LYS A 63 -18.24 0.13 -8.45
N LYS A 64 -19.35 0.86 -8.53
CA LYS A 64 -19.83 1.48 -9.79
C LYS A 64 -18.79 2.44 -10.38
N GLN A 65 -18.18 3.28 -9.56
CA GLN A 65 -17.15 4.22 -10.02
C GLN A 65 -15.89 3.51 -10.53
N ARG A 66 -15.45 2.46 -9.83
CA ARG A 66 -14.30 1.63 -10.25
C ARG A 66 -14.55 0.95 -11.59
N GLU A 67 -15.71 0.32 -11.74
CA GLU A 67 -16.09 -0.35 -13.00
C GLU A 67 -16.23 0.66 -14.14
N PHE A 68 -16.84 1.82 -13.91
CA PHE A 68 -16.94 2.89 -14.92
C PHE A 68 -15.55 3.30 -15.44
N TYR A 69 -14.60 3.52 -14.53
CA TYR A 69 -13.23 3.89 -14.90
C TYR A 69 -12.50 2.77 -15.66
N LYS A 70 -12.69 1.51 -15.23
CA LYS A 70 -12.12 0.34 -15.90
C LYS A 70 -12.68 0.19 -17.32
N ASN A 71 -13.98 0.38 -17.48
CA ASN A 71 -14.66 0.33 -18.78
C ASN A 71 -14.20 1.47 -19.69
N ALA A 72 -14.10 2.69 -19.20
CA ALA A 72 -13.58 3.82 -19.96
C ALA A 72 -12.15 3.56 -20.48
N LYS A 73 -11.30 2.93 -19.65
CA LYS A 73 -9.95 2.50 -20.07
C LYS A 73 -10.01 1.48 -21.21
N TYR A 74 -10.86 0.47 -21.12
CA TYR A 74 -10.98 -0.54 -22.16
C TYR A 74 -11.55 0.03 -23.46
N VAL A 75 -12.59 0.87 -23.38
CA VAL A 75 -13.15 1.56 -24.55
C VAL A 75 -12.08 2.43 -25.22
N ASN A 76 -11.30 3.19 -24.45
CA ASN A 76 -10.21 4.00 -25.01
C ASN A 76 -9.10 3.14 -25.62
N LYS A 77 -8.73 2.02 -24.99
CA LYS A 77 -7.77 1.06 -25.52
C LYS A 77 -8.26 0.48 -26.87
N TYR A 78 -9.52 0.07 -26.92
CA TYR A 78 -10.15 -0.47 -28.13
C TYR A 78 -10.24 0.57 -29.25
N LYS A 79 -10.70 1.80 -28.93
CA LYS A 79 -10.73 2.90 -29.90
C LYS A 79 -9.34 3.22 -30.46
N LYS A 80 -8.29 3.10 -29.64
CA LYS A 80 -6.90 3.25 -30.11
C LYS A 80 -6.50 2.11 -31.05
N SER A 81 -6.77 0.85 -30.70
CA SER A 81 -6.44 -0.28 -31.59
C SER A 81 -7.21 -0.25 -32.91
N GLN A 82 -8.47 0.20 -32.90
CA GLN A 82 -9.30 0.36 -34.11
C GLN A 82 -8.90 1.56 -34.99
N LYS A 83 -8.05 2.48 -34.48
CA LYS A 83 -7.47 3.56 -35.30
C LYS A 83 -6.24 3.13 -36.09
N HIS A 84 -5.66 1.96 -35.78
CA HIS A 84 -4.45 1.44 -36.43
C HIS A 84 -4.64 0.44 -37.59
N PRO A 85 -5.83 -0.05 -38.01
CA PRO A 85 -5.91 -0.96 -39.15
C PRO A 85 -5.90 -0.26 -40.52
N ASN A 86 -6.05 1.08 -40.59
CA ASN A 86 -6.12 1.83 -41.87
C ASN A 86 -4.93 2.78 -42.13
N GLN A 87 -3.81 2.63 -41.42
CA GLN A 87 -2.54 3.26 -41.81
C GLN A 87 -1.59 2.20 -42.39
N GLY A 88 -2.04 1.58 -43.47
CA GLY A 88 -1.13 1.00 -44.45
C GLY A 88 -0.61 2.12 -45.35
N GLN A 89 0.72 2.19 -45.48
CA GLN A 89 1.47 2.87 -46.55
C GLN A 89 1.72 4.39 -46.42
N SER A 90 2.69 4.76 -45.58
CA SER A 90 3.77 5.66 -46.03
C SER A 90 4.91 5.75 -45.02
N SER A 91 6.11 5.82 -45.59
CA SER A 91 7.42 6.12 -44.97
C SER A 91 8.12 5.04 -44.15
N SER A 92 8.38 3.90 -44.80
CA SER A 92 9.76 3.39 -44.79
C SER A 92 10.65 4.41 -45.52
N GLN A 93 11.40 5.26 -44.82
CA GLN A 93 12.60 5.94 -45.34
C GLN A 93 13.21 6.91 -44.32
N ALA A 94 14.33 6.50 -43.74
CA ALA A 94 15.48 7.35 -43.39
C ALA A 94 16.65 6.38 -43.19
N THR A 95 17.23 5.79 -44.26
CA THR A 95 18.41 6.30 -45.01
C THR A 95 19.46 6.97 -44.10
N LYS A 96 20.76 6.73 -44.20
CA LYS A 96 21.67 5.91 -45.03
C LYS A 96 23.02 6.02 -44.29
N LEU A 97 23.73 4.92 -44.06
CA LEU A 97 24.91 4.54 -44.87
C LEU A 97 26.04 5.60 -44.83
N ILE A 98 27.04 5.38 -43.96
CA ILE A 98 28.43 5.75 -44.24
C ILE A 98 29.23 4.44 -44.14
N GLU A 99 29.60 3.95 -45.30
CA GLU A 99 30.52 2.85 -45.53
C GLU A 99 31.67 3.45 -46.34
N SER A 100 32.90 3.36 -45.82
CA SER A 100 34.08 3.12 -46.65
C SER A 100 35.33 2.95 -45.77
N THR A 101 35.87 1.72 -45.82
CA THR A 101 37.30 1.41 -45.97
C THR A 101 38.26 1.71 -44.81
N SER A 102 38.66 0.66 -44.09
CA SER A 102 40.07 0.20 -44.06
C SER A 102 40.17 -1.16 -43.38
N GLU A 103 40.56 -2.17 -44.14
CA GLU A 103 40.99 -3.47 -43.61
C GLU A 103 42.31 -3.33 -42.83
N ASN A 104 42.53 -4.32 -41.96
CA ASN A 104 43.81 -4.70 -41.37
C ASN A 104 44.22 -3.99 -40.05
N ARG A 105 44.05 -4.71 -38.92
CA ARG A 105 45.14 -5.08 -38.00
C ARG A 105 44.65 -5.80 -36.74
N GLU A 106 45.21 -7.00 -36.59
CA GLU A 106 45.75 -7.58 -35.35
C GLU A 106 44.85 -7.88 -34.15
N ALA A 107 45.04 -9.12 -33.70
CA ALA A 107 44.61 -9.67 -32.44
C ALA A 107 44.95 -8.74 -31.26
N GLY A 108 43.91 -8.32 -30.56
CA GLY A 108 44.02 -7.74 -29.23
C GLY A 108 43.02 -8.44 -28.33
N GLU A 109 43.51 -9.36 -27.49
CA GLU A 109 42.76 -9.96 -26.39
C GLU A 109 42.09 -8.85 -25.56
N ARG A 110 40.78 -8.70 -25.73
CA ARG A 110 39.98 -7.89 -24.84
C ARG A 110 39.82 -8.68 -23.54
N HIS A 111 40.74 -8.49 -22.61
CA HIS A 111 40.49 -8.78 -21.21
C HIS A 111 39.28 -7.94 -20.75
N SER A 112 38.08 -8.51 -20.90
CA SER A 112 36.86 -7.97 -20.33
C SER A 112 36.95 -8.15 -18.81
N LYS A 113 37.68 -7.26 -18.12
CA LYS A 113 37.57 -7.12 -16.68
C LYS A 113 36.12 -6.74 -16.40
N LYS A 114 35.32 -7.72 -15.97
CA LYS A 114 33.93 -7.50 -15.55
C LYS A 114 33.91 -6.33 -14.57
N PRO A 115 33.03 -5.33 -14.74
CA PRO A 115 33.04 -4.16 -13.88
C PRO A 115 32.66 -4.61 -12.46
N LYS A 116 33.50 -4.28 -11.47
CA LYS A 116 33.29 -4.56 -10.03
C LYS A 116 31.91 -4.13 -9.49
N LYS A 117 31.14 -3.32 -10.25
CA LYS A 117 29.74 -2.96 -9.98
C LYS A 117 28.73 -4.11 -10.12
N ALA A 118 29.00 -5.13 -10.94
CA ALA A 118 28.07 -6.26 -11.14
C ALA A 118 27.97 -7.15 -9.89
N TYR A 119 29.10 -7.40 -9.22
CA TYR A 119 29.16 -8.15 -7.96
C TYR A 119 28.39 -7.47 -6.83
N ARG A 120 28.50 -6.13 -6.72
CA ARG A 120 27.76 -5.34 -5.74
C ARG A 120 26.24 -5.39 -5.91
N LEU A 121 25.75 -5.59 -7.14
CA LEU A 121 24.31 -5.70 -7.39
C LEU A 121 23.77 -7.06 -6.90
N GLU A 122 24.52 -8.13 -7.16
CA GLU A 122 24.18 -9.48 -6.70
C GLU A 122 24.15 -9.57 -5.18
N GLU A 123 25.10 -8.92 -4.49
CA GLU A 123 25.14 -8.80 -3.04
C GLU A 123 23.88 -8.10 -2.48
N ILE A 124 23.44 -7.01 -3.10
CA ILE A 124 22.21 -6.28 -2.67
C ILE A 124 20.97 -7.16 -2.85
N TYR A 125 20.90 -7.94 -3.93
CA TYR A 125 19.78 -8.87 -4.13
C TYR A 125 19.77 -10.01 -3.11
N LYS A 126 20.94 -10.58 -2.79
CA LYS A 126 21.07 -11.62 -1.77
C LYS A 126 20.64 -11.11 -0.39
N GLN A 127 21.13 -9.92 0.00
CA GLN A 127 20.73 -9.28 1.27
C GLN A 127 19.22 -9.04 1.35
N LYS A 128 18.60 -8.54 0.27
CA LYS A 128 17.16 -8.30 0.23
C LYS A 128 16.34 -9.59 0.38
N GLN A 129 16.79 -10.69 -0.24
CA GLN A 129 16.12 -11.99 -0.11
C GLN A 129 16.23 -12.53 1.32
N GLU A 130 17.41 -12.44 1.93
CA GLU A 130 17.62 -12.88 3.32
C GLU A 130 16.76 -12.09 4.32
N GLU A 131 16.63 -10.78 4.13
CA GLU A 131 15.75 -9.93 4.93
C GLU A 131 14.27 -10.29 4.74
N GLU A 132 13.84 -10.54 3.50
CA GLU A 132 12.47 -10.94 3.21
C GLU A 132 12.14 -12.32 3.82
N GLU A 133 13.05 -13.28 3.72
CA GLU A 133 12.90 -14.61 4.33
C GLU A 133 12.87 -14.57 5.85
N LYS A 134 13.68 -13.71 6.48
CA LYS A 134 13.62 -13.47 7.94
C LYS A 134 12.26 -12.87 8.32
N ALA A 135 11.80 -11.86 7.59
CA ALA A 135 10.50 -11.23 7.84
C ALA A 135 9.32 -12.21 7.62
N ARG A 136 9.43 -13.15 6.66
CA ARG A 136 8.44 -14.22 6.47
C ARG A 136 8.44 -15.18 7.65
N ARG A 137 9.61 -15.66 8.08
CA ARG A 137 9.75 -16.56 9.23
C ARG A 137 9.20 -15.97 10.52
N GLU A 138 9.48 -14.70 10.80
CA GLU A 138 8.93 -13.99 11.98
C GLU A 138 7.41 -13.91 11.94
N LYS A 139 6.83 -13.56 10.78
CA LYS A 139 5.37 -13.52 10.61
C LYS A 139 4.73 -14.89 10.76
N GLU A 140 5.33 -15.92 10.18
CA GLU A 140 4.85 -17.30 10.30
C GLU A 140 4.90 -17.79 11.75
N ALA A 141 5.94 -17.44 12.51
CA ALA A 141 6.03 -17.74 13.93
C ALA A 141 4.89 -17.09 14.73
N ILE A 142 4.61 -15.80 14.48
CA ILE A 142 3.51 -15.07 15.13
C ILE A 142 2.15 -15.70 14.78
N ILE A 143 1.94 -16.05 13.51
CA ILE A 143 0.70 -16.69 13.06
C ILE A 143 0.53 -18.06 13.71
N LYS A 144 1.60 -18.86 13.77
CA LYS A 144 1.60 -20.18 14.39
C LYS A 144 1.28 -20.09 15.88
N ALA A 145 1.92 -19.17 16.60
CA ALA A 145 1.64 -18.93 18.02
C ALA A 145 0.18 -18.53 18.26
N LYS A 146 -0.36 -17.59 17.46
CA LYS A 146 -1.77 -17.20 17.55
C LYS A 146 -2.73 -18.34 17.21
N LYS A 147 -2.36 -19.22 16.27
CA LYS A 147 -3.17 -20.37 15.89
C LYS A 147 -3.21 -21.40 17.02
N GLU A 148 -2.07 -21.68 17.64
CA GLU A 148 -1.97 -22.61 18.77
C GLU A 148 -2.76 -22.11 19.99
N GLU A 149 -2.69 -20.81 20.29
CA GLU A 149 -3.49 -20.20 21.38
C GLU A 149 -5.00 -20.36 21.13
N LYS A 150 -5.46 -20.07 19.90
CA LYS A 150 -6.85 -20.26 19.50
C LYS A 150 -7.28 -21.72 19.60
N GLU A 151 -6.45 -22.64 19.13
CA GLU A 151 -6.74 -24.08 19.16
C GLU A 151 -6.85 -24.59 20.61
N LYS A 152 -5.95 -24.16 21.51
CA LYS A 152 -6.04 -24.47 22.94
C LYS A 152 -7.34 -23.95 23.56
N GLY A 153 -7.73 -22.72 23.23
CA GLY A 153 -9.01 -22.14 23.69
C GLY A 153 -10.23 -22.90 23.16
N GLU A 154 -10.22 -23.25 21.87
CA GLU A 154 -11.29 -24.03 21.25
C GLU A 154 -11.37 -25.45 21.80
N ALA A 155 -10.25 -26.12 22.03
CA ALA A 155 -10.18 -27.45 22.62
C ALA A 155 -10.80 -27.45 24.03
N ARG A 156 -10.46 -26.46 24.86
CA ARG A 156 -11.07 -26.26 26.18
C ARG A 156 -12.58 -26.07 26.08
N ARG A 157 -13.05 -25.19 25.18
CA ARG A 157 -14.48 -24.94 24.97
C ARG A 157 -15.22 -26.19 24.48
N LYS A 158 -14.65 -26.95 23.55
CA LYS A 158 -15.22 -28.20 23.02
C LYS A 158 -15.32 -29.26 24.11
N ALA A 159 -14.29 -29.41 24.95
CA ALA A 159 -14.30 -30.34 26.07
C ALA A 159 -15.39 -29.99 27.10
N GLN A 160 -15.48 -28.71 27.49
CA GLN A 160 -16.54 -28.22 28.37
C GLN A 160 -17.94 -28.48 27.77
N LYS A 161 -18.14 -28.14 26.49
CA LYS A 161 -19.41 -28.39 25.78
C LYS A 161 -19.76 -29.88 25.72
N LYS A 162 -18.79 -30.75 25.46
CA LYS A 162 -18.97 -32.21 25.44
C LYS A 162 -19.45 -32.70 26.81
N ASN A 163 -18.88 -32.21 27.90
CA ASN A 163 -19.31 -32.54 29.25
C ASN A 163 -20.72 -32.00 29.56
N MET A 164 -21.07 -30.79 29.12
CA MET A 164 -22.40 -30.19 29.30
C MET A 164 -23.51 -30.93 28.55
N LEU A 165 -23.19 -31.57 27.43
CA LEU A 165 -24.12 -32.31 26.59
C LEU A 165 -24.36 -33.75 27.09
N LYS A 166 -23.55 -34.25 28.04
CA LYS A 166 -23.76 -35.58 28.62
C LYS A 166 -25.13 -35.65 29.30
N ARG A 167 -25.84 -36.75 29.05
CA ARG A 167 -27.16 -37.04 29.60
C ARG A 167 -27.14 -38.35 30.39
N THR A 168 -28.04 -38.46 31.36
CA THR A 168 -28.36 -39.67 32.12
C THR A 168 -29.18 -40.63 31.25
N ARG A 169 -29.46 -41.83 31.76
CA ARG A 169 -30.33 -42.82 31.10
C ARG A 169 -31.73 -42.28 30.79
N SER A 170 -32.25 -41.36 31.61
CA SER A 170 -33.55 -40.70 31.42
C SER A 170 -33.50 -39.48 30.49
N GLY A 171 -32.35 -39.19 29.88
CA GLY A 171 -32.18 -38.04 28.99
C GLY A 171 -31.96 -36.71 29.71
N GLN A 172 -32.02 -36.70 31.05
CA GLN A 172 -31.70 -35.52 31.84
C GLN A 172 -30.20 -35.23 31.74
N PRO A 173 -29.79 -33.96 31.74
CA PRO A 173 -28.40 -33.59 31.69
C PRO A 173 -27.66 -33.97 32.98
N VAL A 174 -26.42 -34.43 32.85
CA VAL A 174 -25.62 -34.88 34.00
C VAL A 174 -25.24 -33.67 34.86
N MET A 175 -25.84 -33.57 36.05
CA MET A 175 -25.71 -32.43 36.95
C MET A 175 -24.28 -32.19 37.44
N LYS A 176 -23.47 -33.26 37.61
CA LYS A 176 -22.05 -33.16 38.03
C LYS A 176 -21.29 -32.09 37.23
N TYR A 177 -21.32 -32.20 35.90
CA TYR A 177 -20.57 -31.29 35.05
C TYR A 177 -21.17 -29.88 35.06
N ARG A 178 -22.49 -29.75 35.14
CA ARG A 178 -23.17 -28.43 35.15
C ARG A 178 -22.85 -27.64 36.40
N ILE A 179 -22.89 -28.30 37.55
CA ILE A 179 -22.53 -27.70 38.83
C ILE A 179 -21.07 -27.25 38.80
N GLU A 180 -20.16 -28.11 38.31
CA GLU A 180 -18.75 -27.77 38.14
C GLU A 180 -18.55 -26.51 37.27
N HIS A 181 -19.27 -26.41 36.15
CA HIS A 181 -19.22 -25.22 35.30
C HIS A 181 -19.74 -23.95 35.98
N LEU A 182 -20.86 -24.04 36.71
CA LEU A 182 -21.40 -22.90 37.46
C LEU A 182 -20.42 -22.44 38.53
N LEU A 183 -19.83 -23.38 39.29
CA LEU A 183 -18.81 -23.07 40.31
C LEU A 183 -17.58 -22.42 39.69
N GLN A 184 -17.07 -22.94 38.56
CA GLN A 184 -15.94 -22.36 37.85
C GLN A 184 -16.23 -20.94 37.37
N THR A 185 -17.46 -20.67 36.90
CA THR A 185 -17.89 -19.34 36.44
C THR A 185 -17.97 -18.35 37.59
N ILE A 186 -18.50 -18.79 38.74
CA ILE A 186 -18.57 -17.98 39.96
C ILE A 186 -17.16 -17.67 40.49
N GLN A 187 -16.28 -18.66 40.59
CA GLN A 187 -14.90 -18.47 41.05
C GLN A 187 -14.10 -17.58 40.10
N GLY A 188 -14.24 -17.76 38.79
CA GLY A 188 -13.62 -16.90 37.79
C GLY A 188 -14.09 -15.45 37.88
N SER A 189 -15.37 -15.22 38.19
CA SER A 189 -15.90 -13.87 38.41
C SER A 189 -15.38 -13.23 39.70
N LYS A 190 -15.18 -14.02 40.77
CA LYS A 190 -14.66 -13.53 42.06
C LYS A 190 -13.18 -13.17 42.00
N ASN A 191 -12.39 -13.86 41.19
CA ASN A 191 -10.95 -13.63 41.04
C ASN A 191 -10.60 -12.51 40.04
N SER A 192 -11.61 -11.93 39.37
CA SER A 192 -11.43 -10.89 38.34
C SER A 192 -12.00 -9.52 38.78
N GLN A 193 -12.34 -9.37 40.07
CA GLN A 193 -12.55 -8.09 40.75
C GLN A 193 -11.31 -7.76 41.57
#